data_AF-A0A350XPU4-F1
#
_entry.id   AF-A0A350XPU4-F1
#
_cell.length_a   1.000
_cell.length_b   1.000
_cell.length_c   1.000
_cell.angle_alpha   90.00
_cell.angle_beta   90.00
_cell.angle_gamma   90.00
#
_symmetry.space_group_name_H-M   'P 1'
#
loop_
_entity.id
_entity.type
_entity.pdbx_description
1 polymer ?
#
loop_
_entity_poly.entity_id
_entity_poly.type
_entity_poly.pdbx_seq_one_letter_code
_entity_poly.pdbx_strand_id
1 'polypeptide(L)'
;AGGFNDQAVLYDWGFAVLGLGGHDPDRLVEDVLDAAYSGTGTQSIGFAQQTFGTVGHAFGYPAAQRYKGNDLTYCKGPVDGDPYNADATYRMNGCKMTGGSSGGGWLFGFDETTGYGTLFSLNSYGYSGVSAMHGPFFNGFTLATYTAALSTIGNDVVGD
;
A
#
# COMPACT_ATOMS: atom_id res chain seq x y z
N ALA A 1 12.10 4.87 -19.46
CA ALA A 1 11.05 4.30 -18.60
C ALA A 1 10.13 3.47 -19.49
N GLY A 2 10.00 2.16 -19.21
CA GLY A 2 9.04 1.31 -19.91
C GLY A 2 7.62 1.72 -19.55
N GLY A 3 6.70 1.71 -20.51
CA GLY A 3 5.30 2.03 -20.27
C GLY A 3 4.64 1.03 -19.32
N PHE A 4 3.44 1.38 -18.83
CA PHE A 4 2.59 0.46 -18.07
C PHE A 4 2.42 -0.85 -18.85
N ASN A 5 2.91 -1.94 -18.27
CA ASN A 5 2.76 -3.28 -18.79
C ASN A 5 2.45 -4.22 -17.62
N ASP A 6 1.99 -5.42 -17.96
CA ASP A 6 1.57 -6.44 -17.00
C ASP A 6 2.70 -6.86 -16.05
N GLN A 7 3.96 -6.66 -16.44
CA GLN A 7 5.13 -6.93 -15.61
C GLN A 7 5.36 -5.84 -14.55
N ALA A 8 5.23 -4.57 -14.93
CA ALA A 8 5.53 -3.44 -14.05
C ALA A 8 4.57 -3.41 -12.84
N VAL A 9 3.31 -3.77 -13.05
CA VAL A 9 2.30 -3.82 -11.99
C VAL A 9 2.54 -4.93 -10.98
N LEU A 10 3.39 -5.92 -11.29
CA LEU A 10 3.79 -6.96 -10.34
C LEU A 10 4.82 -6.48 -9.33
N TYR A 11 5.49 -5.35 -9.58
CA TYR A 11 6.59 -4.80 -8.76
C TYR A 11 6.32 -3.34 -8.34
N ASP A 12 5.06 -2.92 -8.34
CA ASP A 12 4.69 -1.54 -8.00
C ASP A 12 4.61 -1.35 -6.47
N TRP A 13 5.78 -1.38 -5.83
CA TRP A 13 5.97 -1.04 -4.42
C TRP A 13 7.28 -0.27 -4.22
N GLY A 14 7.37 0.41 -3.07
CA GLY A 14 8.59 1.06 -2.63
C GLY A 14 8.59 1.22 -1.12
N PHE A 15 9.78 1.27 -0.54
CA PHE A 15 9.97 1.55 0.88
C PHE A 15 10.89 2.76 1.04
N ALA A 16 10.52 3.65 1.95
CA ALA A 16 11.38 4.74 2.40
C ALA A 16 11.59 4.53 3.90
N VAL A 17 12.85 4.61 4.34
CA VAL A 17 13.21 4.51 5.75
C VAL A 17 13.67 5.89 6.19
N LEU A 18 13.01 6.41 7.22
CA LEU A 18 13.33 7.71 7.79
C LEU A 18 14.29 7.48 8.97
N GLY A 19 15.45 8.13 8.93
CA GLY A 19 16.37 8.22 10.05
C GLY A 19 16.10 9.48 10.87
N LEU A 20 16.70 9.56 12.06
CA LEU A 20 16.71 10.78 12.87
C LEU A 20 17.21 11.98 12.03
N GLY A 21 16.56 13.13 12.18
CA GLY A 21 16.84 14.31 11.37
C GLY A 21 15.57 15.05 10.94
N GLY A 22 15.74 16.19 10.26
CA GLY A 22 14.65 17.04 9.81
C GLY A 22 14.58 18.35 10.59
N HIS A 23 13.37 18.83 10.91
CA HIS A 23 13.19 20.05 11.71
C HIS A 23 13.65 19.85 13.17
N ASP A 24 13.45 18.64 13.70
CA ASP A 24 14.03 18.20 14.97
C ASP A 24 15.12 17.16 14.65
N PRO A 25 16.40 17.42 14.95
CA PRO A 25 17.48 16.50 14.63
C PRO A 25 17.47 15.22 15.46
N ASP A 26 16.76 15.21 16.60
CA ASP A 26 16.79 14.12 17.57
C ASP A 26 15.49 13.29 17.60
N ARG A 27 14.53 13.59 16.72
CA ARG A 27 13.20 12.94 16.71
C ARG A 27 12.70 12.67 15.30
N LEU A 28 12.05 11.53 15.12
CA LEU A 28 11.21 11.30 13.95
C LEU A 28 9.85 11.99 14.14
N VAL A 29 9.19 12.33 13.03
CA VAL A 29 7.80 12.83 13.07
C VAL A 29 6.88 11.79 13.71
N GLU A 30 7.12 10.50 13.48
CA GLU A 30 6.37 9.42 14.15
C GLU A 30 6.53 9.42 15.67
N ASP A 31 7.69 9.78 16.24
CA ASP A 31 7.86 9.83 17.71
C ASP A 31 6.94 10.88 18.36
N VAL A 32 6.61 11.95 17.64
CA VAL A 32 5.66 12.98 18.09
C VAL A 32 4.22 12.49 17.98
N LEU A 33 3.90 11.71 16.95
CA LEU A 33 2.55 11.17 16.70
C LEU A 33 2.23 9.99 17.62
N ASP A 34 3.19 9.09 17.86
CA ASP A 34 3.09 7.95 18.78
C ASP A 34 3.00 8.40 20.24
N ALA A 35 3.52 9.58 20.58
CA ALA A 35 3.33 10.19 21.90
C ALA A 35 1.94 10.86 22.04
N ALA A 36 1.31 11.26 20.93
CA ALA A 36 0.00 11.92 20.92
C ALA A 36 -1.18 10.93 20.83
N TYR A 37 -0.95 9.71 20.34
CA TYR A 37 -1.92 8.62 20.24
C TYR A 37 -1.50 7.44 21.14
N SER A 38 -2.42 6.82 21.86
CA SER A 38 -2.10 5.77 22.86
C SER A 38 -1.77 4.38 22.23
N GLY A 39 -0.91 4.34 21.22
CA GLY A 39 -0.50 3.12 20.53
C GLY A 39 0.73 3.36 19.66
N THR A 40 1.44 2.29 19.28
CA THR A 40 2.47 2.37 18.25
C THR A 40 1.75 2.69 16.94
N GLY A 41 1.98 3.85 16.31
CA GLY A 41 1.27 4.28 15.09
C GLY A 41 1.56 3.44 13.85
N THR A 42 2.26 2.32 14.01
CA THR A 42 2.74 1.44 12.96
C THR A 42 1.79 0.26 12.72
N GLN A 43 1.44 0.02 11.46
CA GLN A 43 0.78 -1.22 11.03
C GLN A 43 1.83 -2.33 10.85
N SER A 44 1.43 -3.59 11.07
CA SER A 44 2.28 -4.73 10.70
C SER A 44 2.36 -4.86 9.17
N ILE A 45 3.46 -5.39 8.63
CA ILE A 45 3.59 -5.69 7.19
C ILE A 45 3.66 -7.21 6.99
N GLY A 46 2.76 -7.74 6.17
CA GLY A 46 2.72 -9.13 5.76
C GLY A 46 3.22 -9.29 4.32
N PHE A 47 4.21 -10.17 4.13
CA PHE A 47 4.83 -10.42 2.82
C PHE A 47 4.35 -11.72 2.16
N ALA A 48 3.36 -12.38 2.75
CA ALA A 48 2.72 -13.55 2.17
C ALA A 48 1.45 -13.13 1.44
N GLN A 49 1.27 -13.67 0.23
CA GLN A 49 0.04 -13.54 -0.52
C GLN A 49 -1.14 -14.05 0.34
N GLN A 50 -2.13 -13.19 0.52
CA GLN A 50 -3.45 -13.52 1.07
C GLN A 50 -4.28 -14.31 0.05
N THR A 51 -5.07 -15.26 0.56
CA THR A 51 -6.03 -16.05 -0.22
C THR A 51 -7.10 -15.14 -0.83
N PHE A 52 -7.50 -15.42 -2.08
CA PHE A 52 -8.63 -14.74 -2.70
C PHE A 52 -9.92 -14.91 -1.89
N GLY A 53 -10.77 -13.88 -1.88
CA GLY A 53 -11.93 -13.76 -1.01
C GLY A 53 -11.64 -13.19 0.38
N THR A 54 -10.37 -13.01 0.77
CA THR A 54 -10.00 -12.30 2.01
C THR A 54 -10.55 -10.88 1.98
N VAL A 55 -11.15 -10.42 3.09
CA VAL A 55 -11.63 -9.03 3.19
C VAL A 55 -10.46 -8.10 3.45
N GLY A 56 -10.20 -7.21 2.50
CA GLY A 56 -9.21 -6.14 2.61
C GLY A 56 -9.86 -4.77 2.83
N HIS A 57 -9.08 -3.87 3.43
CA HIS A 57 -9.40 -2.45 3.57
C HIS A 57 -8.31 -1.62 2.88
N ALA A 58 -8.64 -0.99 1.76
CA ALA A 58 -7.74 -0.16 0.98
C ALA A 58 -7.93 1.30 1.39
N PHE A 59 -6.88 1.98 1.85
CA PHE A 59 -6.93 3.37 2.28
C PHE A 59 -6.21 4.28 1.29
N GLY A 60 -6.56 5.56 1.21
CA GLY A 60 -5.83 6.55 0.41
C GLY A 60 -6.46 7.95 0.39
N TYR A 61 -5.78 8.89 -0.25
CA TYR A 61 -6.23 10.28 -0.43
C TYR A 61 -6.55 10.57 -1.90
N PRO A 62 -7.66 10.04 -2.45
CA PRO A 62 -8.05 10.31 -3.83
C PRO A 62 -8.24 11.82 -4.04
N ALA A 63 -7.76 12.34 -5.16
CA ALA A 63 -7.67 13.78 -5.42
C ALA A 63 -8.31 14.22 -6.75
N ALA A 64 -9.17 13.39 -7.32
CA ALA A 64 -9.85 13.69 -8.58
C ALA A 64 -11.37 13.51 -8.49
N GLN A 65 -12.07 14.11 -9.45
CA GLN A 65 -13.53 14.10 -9.56
C GLN A 65 -14.22 14.63 -8.28
N ARG A 66 -14.98 13.77 -7.60
CA ARG A 66 -15.67 14.10 -6.35
C ARG A 66 -14.73 14.25 -5.16
N TYR A 67 -13.52 13.69 -5.24
CA TYR A 67 -12.55 13.74 -4.17
C TYR A 67 -11.62 14.96 -4.32
N LYS A 68 -11.10 15.44 -3.19
CA LYS A 68 -10.27 16.66 -3.11
C LYS A 68 -8.87 16.43 -2.55
N GLY A 69 -8.52 15.19 -2.21
CA GLY A 69 -7.18 14.81 -1.74
C GLY A 69 -6.88 15.16 -0.28
N ASN A 70 -7.83 15.77 0.43
CA ASN A 70 -7.70 16.20 1.83
C ASN A 70 -8.30 15.20 2.81
N ASP A 71 -9.21 14.34 2.36
CA ASP A 71 -9.92 13.39 3.20
C ASP A 71 -9.38 11.97 3.00
N LEU A 72 -9.02 11.31 4.10
CA LEU A 72 -8.72 9.88 4.09
C LEU A 72 -9.99 9.14 3.66
N THR A 73 -9.88 8.41 2.56
CA THR A 73 -10.95 7.57 2.01
C THR A 73 -10.53 6.11 2.10
N TYR A 74 -11.50 5.22 2.25
CA TYR A 74 -11.23 3.78 2.19
C TYR A 74 -12.24 3.04 1.32
N CYS A 75 -11.82 1.87 0.83
CA CYS A 75 -12.65 0.84 0.24
C CYS A 75 -12.54 -0.42 1.09
N LYS A 76 -13.64 -1.17 1.22
CA LYS A 76 -13.70 -2.44 1.94
C LYS A 76 -14.37 -3.48 1.06
N GLY A 77 -13.77 -4.66 0.97
CA GLY A 77 -14.36 -5.75 0.21
C GLY A 77 -13.47 -6.97 0.11
N PRO A 78 -13.99 -8.08 -0.43
CA PRO A 78 -13.16 -9.22 -0.80
C PRO A 78 -12.13 -8.78 -1.85
N VAL A 79 -10.92 -9.33 -1.73
CA VAL A 79 -9.87 -9.21 -2.74
C VAL A 79 -9.79 -10.49 -3.55
N ASP A 80 -9.87 -10.37 -4.86
CA ASP A 80 -9.82 -11.47 -5.82
C ASP A 80 -8.58 -11.35 -6.70
N GLY A 81 -8.37 -12.31 -7.60
CA GLY A 81 -7.39 -12.16 -8.68
C GLY A 81 -7.84 -11.12 -9.71
N ASP A 82 -6.88 -10.41 -10.30
CA ASP A 82 -7.11 -9.57 -11.48
C ASP A 82 -7.21 -10.41 -12.76
N PRO A 83 -8.41 -10.63 -13.32
CA PRO A 83 -8.57 -11.46 -14.51
C PRO A 83 -7.98 -10.81 -15.77
N TYR A 84 -7.72 -9.50 -15.76
CA TYR A 84 -7.09 -8.79 -16.88
C TYR A 84 -5.57 -8.95 -16.90
N ASN A 85 -4.99 -9.43 -15.80
CA ASN A 85 -3.56 -9.72 -15.66
C ASN A 85 -3.33 -11.16 -15.18
N ALA A 86 -4.10 -12.12 -15.73
CA ALA A 86 -3.97 -13.55 -15.43
C ALA A 86 -3.94 -13.90 -13.92
N ASP A 87 -4.70 -13.15 -13.11
CA ASP A 87 -4.77 -13.26 -11.65
C ASP A 87 -3.41 -13.08 -10.93
N ALA A 88 -2.48 -12.34 -11.56
CA ALA A 88 -1.13 -12.09 -11.03
C ALA A 88 -1.06 -10.93 -10.02
N THR A 89 -2.16 -10.22 -9.79
CA THR A 89 -2.32 -9.15 -8.79
C THR A 89 -3.68 -9.24 -8.12
N TYR A 90 -3.88 -8.47 -7.04
CA TYR A 90 -5.18 -8.34 -6.40
C TYR A 90 -6.10 -7.40 -7.17
N ARG A 91 -7.40 -7.68 -7.06
CA ARG A 91 -8.50 -6.84 -7.49
C ARG A 91 -9.51 -6.67 -6.35
N MET A 92 -9.80 -5.42 -5.98
CA MET A 92 -10.90 -5.09 -5.07
C MET A 92 -12.04 -4.44 -5.86
N ASN A 93 -13.11 -5.22 -6.05
CA ASN A 93 -14.29 -4.80 -6.80
C ASN A 93 -15.05 -3.66 -6.10
N GLY A 94 -15.52 -2.71 -6.89
CA GLY A 94 -16.36 -1.61 -6.40
C GLY A 94 -15.59 -0.48 -5.72
N CYS A 95 -14.27 -0.58 -5.58
CA CYS A 95 -13.47 0.54 -5.10
C CYS A 95 -13.48 1.67 -6.14
N LYS A 96 -13.85 2.87 -5.70
CA LYS A 96 -14.00 4.06 -6.56
C LYS A 96 -13.04 5.20 -6.22
N MET A 97 -12.02 4.93 -5.40
CA MET A 97 -10.95 5.89 -5.17
C MET A 97 -10.27 6.22 -6.51
N THR A 98 -9.96 7.49 -6.71
CA THR A 98 -9.37 8.02 -7.95
C THR A 98 -7.87 8.24 -7.78
N GLY A 99 -7.20 8.68 -8.86
CA GLY A 99 -5.82 9.18 -8.81
C GLY A 99 -5.60 10.12 -7.61
N GLY A 100 -4.43 9.98 -6.98
CA GLY A 100 -4.12 10.51 -5.65
C GLY A 100 -4.16 9.44 -4.55
N SER A 101 -4.95 8.37 -4.71
CA SER A 101 -4.97 7.26 -3.75
C SER A 101 -3.79 6.27 -3.89
N SER A 102 -3.06 6.31 -5.00
CA SER A 102 -1.95 5.39 -5.30
C SER A 102 -0.89 5.40 -4.18
N GLY A 103 -0.35 4.23 -3.85
CA GLY A 103 0.55 4.02 -2.71
C GLY A 103 -0.17 3.82 -1.36
N GLY A 104 -1.46 4.15 -1.27
CA GLY A 104 -2.23 3.92 -0.05
C GLY A 104 -2.41 2.44 0.28
N GLY A 105 -2.15 2.08 1.54
CA GLY A 105 -2.02 0.69 1.98
C GLY A 105 -3.32 -0.10 2.04
N TRP A 106 -3.23 -1.41 1.80
CA TRP A 106 -4.31 -2.37 1.98
C TRP A 106 -4.07 -3.22 3.22
N LEU A 107 -5.03 -3.23 4.14
CA LEU A 107 -4.95 -3.98 5.41
C LEU A 107 -5.90 -5.17 5.40
N PHE A 108 -5.40 -6.36 5.75
CA PHE A 108 -6.23 -7.51 6.12
C PHE A 108 -6.30 -7.64 7.64
N GLY A 109 -7.34 -8.33 8.13
CA GLY A 109 -7.58 -8.47 9.58
C GLY A 109 -7.75 -7.12 10.28
N PHE A 110 -8.16 -6.09 9.55
CA PHE A 110 -8.32 -4.74 10.08
C PHE A 110 -9.47 -4.68 11.08
N ASP A 111 -9.15 -4.28 12.31
CA ASP A 111 -10.13 -4.01 13.35
C ASP A 111 -10.47 -2.52 13.33
N GLU A 112 -11.68 -2.19 12.89
CA GLU A 112 -12.18 -0.82 12.79
C GLU A 112 -12.28 -0.11 14.16
N THR A 113 -12.28 -0.86 15.27
CA THR A 113 -12.33 -0.30 16.62
C THR A 113 -10.96 0.20 17.06
N THR A 114 -9.92 -0.59 16.79
CA THR A 114 -8.55 -0.30 17.22
C THR A 114 -7.74 0.41 16.14
N GLY A 115 -8.17 0.34 14.88
CA GLY A 115 -7.47 0.92 13.74
C GLY A 115 -6.25 0.12 13.30
N TYR A 116 -6.10 -1.13 13.76
CA TYR A 116 -4.95 -1.98 13.44
C TYR A 116 -5.29 -3.12 12.50
N GLY A 117 -4.36 -3.44 11.63
CA GLY A 117 -4.39 -4.59 10.73
C GLY A 117 -2.99 -4.93 10.25
N THR A 118 -2.92 -5.72 9.17
CA THR A 118 -1.65 -6.07 8.53
C THR A 118 -1.65 -5.65 7.07
N LEU A 119 -0.67 -4.85 6.68
CA LEU A 119 -0.43 -4.39 5.32
C LEU A 119 -0.04 -5.57 4.44
N PHE A 120 -0.72 -5.77 3.31
CA PHE A 120 -0.43 -6.86 2.38
C PHE A 120 -0.41 -6.46 0.90
N SER A 121 -0.77 -5.22 0.61
CA SER A 121 -0.74 -4.63 -0.74
C SER A 121 -0.91 -3.11 -0.63
N LEU A 122 -1.01 -2.43 -1.77
CA LEU A 122 -1.28 -1.00 -1.89
C LEU A 122 -2.13 -0.69 -3.13
N ASN A 123 -2.77 0.48 -3.16
CA ASN A 123 -3.44 1.00 -4.35
C ASN A 123 -2.39 1.26 -5.44
N SER A 124 -2.43 0.51 -6.54
CA SER A 124 -1.46 0.65 -7.63
C SER A 124 -2.13 1.21 -8.88
N TYR A 125 -3.06 0.46 -9.48
CA TYR A 125 -3.63 0.80 -10.78
C TYR A 125 -5.13 0.46 -10.93
N GLY A 126 -5.70 0.94 -12.03
CA GLY A 126 -7.06 0.63 -12.46
C GLY A 126 -7.15 0.60 -13.98
N TYR A 127 -8.15 -0.12 -14.50
CA TYR A 127 -8.45 -0.17 -15.92
C TYR A 127 -9.53 0.84 -16.29
N SER A 128 -9.42 1.46 -17.47
CA SER A 128 -10.45 2.37 -17.98
C SER A 128 -11.80 1.65 -18.08
N GLY A 129 -12.84 2.26 -17.51
CA GLY A 129 -14.19 1.69 -17.48
C GLY A 129 -14.43 0.59 -16.45
N VAL A 130 -13.40 0.18 -15.69
CA VAL A 130 -13.53 -0.83 -14.63
C VAL A 130 -13.57 -0.15 -13.27
N SER A 131 -14.64 -0.39 -12.50
CA SER A 131 -14.76 0.09 -11.12
C SER A 131 -14.10 -0.89 -10.15
N ALA A 132 -12.77 -0.94 -10.16
CA ALA A 132 -11.98 -1.72 -9.21
C ALA A 132 -10.63 -1.05 -8.97
N MET A 133 -10.05 -1.32 -7.80
CA MET A 133 -8.66 -0.96 -7.49
C MET A 133 -7.82 -2.23 -7.49
N HIS A 134 -6.60 -2.15 -8.02
CA HIS A 134 -5.68 -3.27 -8.09
C HIS A 134 -4.40 -2.96 -7.33
N GLY A 135 -3.77 -4.01 -6.80
CA GLY A 135 -2.56 -3.91 -6.01
C GLY A 135 -1.69 -5.16 -6.18
N PRO A 136 -0.36 -5.04 -6.17
CA PRO A 136 0.53 -6.18 -6.31
C PRO A 136 0.40 -7.14 -5.12
N PHE A 137 0.73 -8.40 -5.35
CA PHE A 137 1.00 -9.33 -4.26
C PHE A 137 2.29 -8.95 -3.56
N PHE A 138 2.25 -8.74 -2.24
CA PHE A 138 3.50 -8.75 -1.49
C PHE A 138 4.04 -10.17 -1.43
N ASN A 139 5.35 -10.29 -1.64
CA ASN A 139 6.05 -11.57 -1.76
C ASN A 139 7.50 -11.46 -1.27
N GLY A 140 8.32 -12.47 -1.58
CA GLY A 140 9.75 -12.48 -1.24
C GLY A 140 10.55 -11.30 -1.81
N PHE A 141 10.20 -10.78 -3.00
CA PHE A 141 10.84 -9.59 -3.56
C PHE A 141 10.46 -8.34 -2.79
N THR A 142 9.20 -8.21 -2.37
CA THR A 142 8.77 -7.11 -1.51
C THR A 142 9.51 -7.15 -0.15
N LEU A 143 9.65 -8.33 0.45
CA LEU A 143 10.43 -8.51 1.69
C LEU A 143 11.90 -8.16 1.51
N ALA A 144 12.51 -8.59 0.39
CA ALA A 144 13.88 -8.24 0.07
C ALA A 144 14.04 -6.72 -0.10
N THR A 145 13.10 -6.07 -0.80
CA THR A 145 13.11 -4.62 -1.00
C THR A 145 12.99 -3.89 0.34
N TYR A 146 12.07 -4.32 1.21
CA TYR A 146 11.93 -3.79 2.58
C TYR A 146 13.21 -3.93 3.38
N THR A 147 13.82 -5.12 3.37
CA THR A 147 15.05 -5.42 4.12
C THR A 147 16.23 -4.59 3.63
N ALA A 148 16.38 -4.42 2.31
CA ALA A 148 17.40 -3.57 1.72
C ALA A 148 17.22 -2.10 2.14
N ALA A 149 15.97 -1.61 2.11
CA ALA A 149 15.65 -0.23 2.48
C ALA A 149 16.07 0.10 3.93
N LEU A 150 16.05 -0.87 4.85
CA LEU A 150 16.46 -0.68 6.26
C LEU A 150 17.95 -0.39 6.44
N SER A 151 18.80 -0.65 5.44
CA SER A 151 20.26 -0.53 5.59
C SER A 151 20.94 0.24 4.46
N THR A 152 20.22 0.56 3.39
CA THR A 152 20.80 1.28 2.25
C THR A 152 21.10 2.75 2.56
N ILE A 153 22.15 3.27 1.94
CA ILE A 153 22.54 4.69 1.98
C ILE A 153 22.33 5.38 0.62
N GLY A 154 21.69 4.70 -0.32
CA GLY A 154 21.44 5.18 -1.68
C GLY A 154 20.46 4.31 -2.44
N ASN A 155 20.37 4.53 -3.76
CA ASN A 155 19.51 3.72 -4.62
C ASN A 155 20.08 2.31 -4.73
N ASP A 156 19.27 1.31 -4.42
CA ASP A 156 19.63 -0.11 -4.54
C ASP A 156 18.60 -0.85 -5.41
N VAL A 157 19.08 -1.76 -6.25
CA VAL A 157 18.22 -2.58 -7.12
C VAL A 157 18.10 -3.95 -6.49
N VAL A 158 16.87 -4.37 -6.21
CA VAL A 158 16.59 -5.63 -5.51
C VAL A 158 15.81 -6.56 -6.40
N GLY A 159 16.36 -7.77 -6.64
CA GLY A 159 15.64 -8.85 -7.31
C GLY A 159 15.77 -8.92 -8.83
N ASP A 160 16.88 -8.42 -9.39
CA ASP A 160 17.30 -8.72 -10.78
C ASP A 160 17.77 -10.18 -10.95
#